data_AF-F2IFU0-F1
#
_entry.id   AF-F2IFU0-F1
#
_cell.length_a   1.000
_cell.length_b   1.000
_cell.length_c   1.000
_cell.angle_alpha   90.00
_cell.angle_beta   90.00
_cell.angle_gamma   90.00
#
_symmetry.space_group_name_H-M   'P 1'
#
loop_
_entity.id
_entity.type
_entity.pdbx_description
1 polymer ?
#
loop_
_entity_poly.entity_id
_entity_poly.type
_entity_poly.pdbx_seq_one_letter_code
_entity_poly.pdbx_strand_id
1 'polypeptide(L)'
;MMRNRNNYRRMNHLAELTKQYVLKGNFKRVNDCFAIAEHQLRTGSSEMKNAVVNGFLFSYSCFMEMNRAALNIPLPELLEKEYVKQVNAFGV
;
A
#
# COMPACT_ATOMS: atom_id res chain seq x y z
N MET A 1 -7.68 -1.75 -24.73
CA MET A 1 -7.25 -2.23 -23.38
C MET A 1 -6.10 -1.37 -22.82
N MET A 2 -6.37 -0.17 -22.27
CA MET A 2 -5.31 0.73 -21.71
C MET A 2 -5.57 1.23 -20.28
N ARG A 3 -6.71 0.90 -19.65
CA ARG A 3 -7.06 1.41 -18.31
C ARG A 3 -6.25 0.75 -17.18
N ASN A 4 -5.90 -0.54 -17.31
CA ASN A 4 -5.25 -1.32 -16.25
C ASN A 4 -3.82 -0.88 -15.91
N ARG A 5 -2.99 -0.51 -16.90
CA ARG A 5 -1.61 -0.06 -16.61
C ARG A 5 -1.56 1.24 -15.81
N ASN A 6 -2.60 2.07 -15.90
CA ASN A 6 -2.64 3.35 -15.20
C ASN A 6 -2.84 3.17 -13.69
N ASN A 7 -3.74 2.27 -13.29
CA ASN A 7 -4.00 2.02 -11.87
C ASN A 7 -2.77 1.45 -11.15
N TYR A 8 -2.14 0.43 -11.74
CA TYR A 8 -0.91 -0.14 -11.17
C TYR A 8 0.24 0.87 -11.12
N ARG A 9 0.44 1.65 -12.17
CA ARG A 9 1.45 2.72 -12.17
C ARG A 9 1.19 3.75 -11.07
N ARG A 10 -0.06 4.17 -10.88
CA ARG A 10 -0.45 5.11 -9.82
C ARG A 10 -0.20 4.54 -8.43
N MET A 11 -0.59 3.29 -8.19
CA MET A 11 -0.44 2.65 -6.88
C MET A 11 1.03 2.32 -6.56
N ASN A 12 1.83 1.94 -7.55
CA ASN A 12 3.27 1.79 -7.39
C ASN A 12 3.95 3.13 -7.07
N HIS A 13 3.54 4.20 -7.75
CA HIS A 13 4.06 5.53 -7.46
C HIS A 13 3.67 6.02 -6.06
N LEU A 14 2.42 5.75 -5.64
CA LEU A 14 1.97 6.05 -4.28
C LEU A 14 2.81 5.29 -3.24
N ALA A 15 3.11 4.01 -3.47
CA ALA A 15 3.96 3.24 -2.56
C ALA A 15 5.38 3.82 -2.47
N GLU A 16 5.97 4.21 -3.60
CA GLU A 16 7.30 4.81 -3.63
C GLU A 16 7.33 6.13 -2.83
N LEU A 17 6.31 6.98 -2.99
CA LEU A 17 6.16 8.19 -2.18
C LEU A 17 6.03 7.86 -0.68
N THR A 18 5.19 6.88 -0.33
CA THR A 18 5.03 6.45 1.07
C THR A 18 6.37 6.03 1.67
N LYS A 19 7.15 5.19 0.97
CA LYS A 19 8.47 4.75 1.43
C LYS A 19 9.40 5.93 1.67
N GLN A 20 9.44 6.89 0.75
CA GLN A 20 10.25 8.11 0.91
C GLN A 20 9.80 8.93 2.12
N TYR A 21 8.51 9.02 2.41
CA TYR A 21 8.02 9.71 3.61
C TYR A 21 8.36 8.96 4.89
N VAL A 22 8.31 7.63 4.89
CA VAL A 22 8.77 6.82 6.04
C VAL A 22 10.26 7.08 6.31
N LEU A 23 11.11 7.04 5.28
CA LEU A 23 12.55 7.29 5.43
C LEU A 23 12.86 8.71 5.94
N LYS A 24 11.99 9.68 5.63
CA LYS A 24 12.09 11.08 6.10
C LYS A 24 11.43 11.31 7.47
N GLY A 25 10.82 10.29 8.09
CA GLY A 25 10.05 10.43 9.34
C GLY A 25 8.80 11.31 9.21
N ASN A 26 8.29 11.51 7.99
CA ASN A 26 7.12 12.37 7.74
C ASN A 26 5.82 11.56 7.87
N PHE A 27 5.48 11.17 9.10
CA PHE A 27 4.34 10.28 9.38
C PHE A 27 2.98 10.88 9.01
N LYS A 28 2.85 12.21 9.00
CA LYS A 28 1.64 12.87 8.49
C LYS A 28 1.38 12.50 7.04
N ARG A 29 2.42 12.59 6.18
CA ARG A 29 2.32 12.23 4.77
C ARG A 29 2.17 10.74 4.54
N VAL A 30 2.76 9.90 5.40
CA VAL A 30 2.54 8.46 5.37
C VAL A 30 1.05 8.15 5.58
N ASN A 31 0.44 8.76 6.60
CA ASN A 31 -0.99 8.59 6.88
C ASN A 31 -1.88 9.11 5.74
N ASP A 32 -1.53 10.24 5.10
CA ASP A 32 -2.23 10.72 3.91
C ASP A 32 -2.21 9.67 2.78
N CYS A 33 -1.05 9.06 2.52
CA CYS A 33 -0.91 8.02 1.50
C CYS A 33 -1.72 6.76 1.84
N PHE A 34 -1.73 6.34 3.11
CA PHE A 34 -2.56 5.23 3.56
C PHE A 34 -4.05 5.53 3.42
N ALA A 35 -4.49 6.74 3.77
CA ALA A 35 -5.89 7.14 3.60
C ALA A 35 -6.32 7.11 2.13
N ILE A 36 -5.44 7.48 1.20
CA ILE A 36 -5.71 7.37 -0.25
C ILE A 36 -5.91 5.90 -0.64
N ALA A 37 -4.99 5.00 -0.26
CA ALA A 37 -5.08 3.59 -0.61
C ALA A 37 -6.29 2.90 0.04
N GLU A 38 -6.57 3.20 1.31
CA GLU A 38 -7.76 2.76 2.05
C GLU A 38 -9.06 3.20 1.36
N HIS A 39 -9.13 4.46 0.92
CA HIS A 39 -10.28 4.96 0.17
C HIS A 39 -10.48 4.18 -1.13
N GLN A 40 -9.40 3.91 -1.87
CA GLN A 40 -9.49 3.14 -3.11
C GLN A 40 -9.91 1.68 -2.88
N LEU A 41 -9.54 1.05 -1.75
CA LEU A 41 -10.06 -0.29 -1.38
C LEU A 41 -11.57 -0.27 -1.10
N ARG A 42 -12.05 0.83 -0.50
CA ARG A 42 -13.45 0.99 -0.15
C ARG A 42 -14.33 1.26 -1.37
N THR A 43 -13.96 2.24 -2.18
CA THR A 43 -14.84 2.81 -3.23
C THR A 43 -14.42 2.45 -4.66
N GLY A 44 -13.19 1.98 -4.87
CA GLY A 44 -12.63 1.73 -6.20
C GLY A 44 -13.25 0.52 -6.91
N SER A 45 -13.07 0.45 -8.24
CA SER A 45 -13.43 -0.73 -9.04
C SER A 45 -12.58 -1.95 -8.65
N SER A 46 -13.02 -3.16 -9.01
CA SER A 46 -12.24 -4.38 -8.79
C SER A 46 -10.81 -4.28 -9.32
N GLU A 47 -10.60 -3.64 -10.46
CA GLU A 47 -9.26 -3.39 -11.01
C GLU A 47 -8.43 -2.43 -10.14
N MET A 48 -9.07 -1.39 -9.59
CA MET A 48 -8.38 -0.45 -8.70
C MET A 48 -8.02 -1.14 -7.38
N LYS A 49 -8.94 -1.91 -6.78
CA LYS A 49 -8.66 -2.67 -5.56
C LYS A 49 -7.50 -3.65 -5.77
N ASN A 50 -7.49 -4.35 -6.91
CA ASN A 50 -6.37 -5.21 -7.29
C ASN A 50 -5.04 -4.46 -7.46
N ALA A 51 -5.07 -3.22 -7.98
CA ALA A 51 -3.89 -2.38 -8.08
C ALA A 51 -3.41 -1.87 -6.72
N VAL A 52 -4.31 -1.62 -5.76
CA VAL A 52 -3.93 -1.28 -4.37
C VAL A 52 -3.24 -2.47 -3.73
N VAL A 53 -3.84 -3.66 -3.75
CA VAL A 53 -3.27 -4.86 -3.10
C VAL A 53 -1.93 -5.25 -3.74
N ASN A 54 -1.92 -5.45 -5.07
CA ASN A 54 -0.74 -6.01 -5.74
C ASN A 54 0.31 -4.95 -6.14
N GLY A 55 -0.05 -3.67 -6.16
CA GLY A 55 0.87 -2.58 -6.48
C GLY A 55 1.33 -1.85 -5.23
N PHE A 56 0.39 -1.23 -4.53
CA PHE A 56 0.72 -0.43 -3.35
C PHE A 56 1.17 -1.29 -2.17
N LEU A 57 0.30 -2.19 -1.73
CA LEU A 57 0.46 -2.94 -0.48
C LEU A 57 1.60 -3.96 -0.58
N PHE A 58 1.67 -4.72 -1.67
CA PHE A 58 2.80 -5.62 -1.92
C PHE A 58 4.15 -4.90 -1.92
N SER A 59 4.24 -3.76 -2.61
CA SER A 59 5.48 -2.98 -2.65
C SER A 59 5.85 -2.42 -1.27
N TYR A 60 4.86 -2.01 -0.48
CA TYR A 60 5.08 -1.49 0.87
C TYR A 60 5.44 -2.60 1.87
N SER A 61 4.85 -3.80 1.77
CA SER A 61 5.17 -4.93 2.66
C SER A 61 6.61 -5.38 2.50
N CYS A 62 7.12 -5.51 1.26
CA CYS A 62 8.54 -5.81 1.04
C CYS A 62 9.46 -4.75 1.66
N PHE A 63 9.04 -3.48 1.64
CA PHE A 63 9.79 -2.42 2.30
C PHE A 63 9.75 -2.54 3.83
N MET A 64 8.62 -2.96 4.42
CA MET A 64 8.51 -3.21 5.86
C MET A 64 9.46 -4.30 6.34
N GLU A 65 9.59 -5.39 5.59
CA GLU A 65 10.54 -6.47 5.88
C GLU A 65 11.99 -5.97 5.93
N MET A 66 12.34 -5.01 5.06
CA MET A 66 13.67 -4.41 4.98
C MET A 66 13.89 -3.26 5.98
N ASN A 67 12.82 -2.69 6.55
CA ASN A 67 12.89 -1.46 7.33
C ASN A 67 12.04 -1.51 8.61
N ARG A 68 12.71 -1.67 9.77
CA ARG A 68 12.05 -1.76 11.08
C ARG A 68 11.18 -0.56 11.44
N ALA A 69 11.49 0.65 10.93
CA ALA A 69 10.68 1.83 11.23
C ALA A 69 9.29 1.74 10.59
N ALA A 70 9.18 1.06 9.45
CA ALA A 70 7.92 0.87 8.74
C ALA A 70 7.00 -0.18 9.40
N LEU A 71 7.58 -1.20 10.07
CA LEU A 71 6.82 -2.23 10.80
C LEU A 71 5.97 -1.67 11.94
N ASN A 72 6.40 -0.56 12.55
CA ASN A 72 5.73 0.03 13.70
C ASN A 72 4.63 1.03 13.31
N ILE A 73 4.37 1.24 12.01
CA ILE A 73 3.35 2.19 11.55
C ILE A 73 2.03 1.44 11.37
N PRO A 74 0.97 1.78 12.12
CA PRO A 74 -0.31 1.09 12.01
C PRO A 74 -0.94 1.34 10.63
N LEU A 75 -1.41 0.25 10.02
CA LEU A 75 -2.18 0.32 8.77
C LEU A 75 -3.66 0.59 9.08
N PRO A 76 -4.39 1.33 8.21
CA PRO A 76 -5.84 1.42 8.29
C PRO A 76 -6.53 0.07 8.12
N GLU A 77 -7.76 -0.06 8.62
CA GLU A 77 -8.49 -1.34 8.75
C GLU A 77 -8.52 -2.21 7.49
N LEU A 78 -8.91 -1.67 6.32
CA LEU A 78 -8.99 -2.50 5.10
C LEU A 78 -7.61 -2.84 4.57
N LEU A 79 -6.66 -1.91 4.64
CA LEU A 79 -5.26 -2.16 4.28
C LEU A 79 -4.62 -3.23 5.16
N GLU A 80 -4.84 -3.16 6.48
CA GLU A 80 -4.37 -4.17 7.43
C GLU A 80 -4.96 -5.54 7.13
N LYS A 81 -6.27 -5.60 6.86
CA LYS A 81 -6.95 -6.85 6.48
C LYS A 81 -6.36 -7.48 5.23
N GLU A 82 -6.10 -6.69 4.19
CA GLU A 82 -5.46 -7.20 2.97
C GLU A 82 -4.00 -7.58 3.21
N TYR A 83 -3.29 -6.88 4.10
CA TYR A 83 -1.92 -7.19 4.46
C TYR A 83 -1.82 -8.53 5.17
N VAL A 84 -2.69 -8.78 6.16
CA VAL A 84 -2.77 -10.06 6.88
C VAL A 84 -3.08 -11.20 5.91
N LYS A 85 -4.00 -11.01 4.96
CA LYS A 85 -4.25 -12.01 3.90
C LYS A 85 -3.02 -12.27 3.07
N GLN A 86 -2.30 -11.22 2.67
CA GLN A 86 -1.10 -11.34 1.85
C GLN A 86 -0.02 -12.13 2.60
N VAL A 87 0.29 -11.78 3.84
CA VAL A 87 1.28 -12.51 4.66
C VAL A 87 0.88 -13.97 4.85
N ASN A 88 -0.39 -14.24 5.19
CA ASN A 88 -0.88 -15.61 5.39
C ASN A 88 -0.91 -16.44 4.10
N ALA A 89 -1.10 -15.81 2.93
CA ALA A 89 -1.11 -16.50 1.64
C ALA A 89 0.30 -16.79 1.12
N PHE A 90 1.27 -15.90 1.38
CA PHE A 90 2.65 -16.06 0.93
C PHE A 90 3.54 -16.83 1.92
N GLY A 91 3.07 -17.09 3.14
CA GLY A 91 3.77 -17.93 4.11
C GLY A 91 5.21 -17.48 4.34
N VAL A 92 5.41 -16.19 4.61
CA VAL A 92 6.68 -15.68 5.14
C VAL A 92 6.87 -16.20 6.56
#